data_AF-A0A158JFD2-F1
#
_entry.id   AF-A0A158JFD2-F1
#
_cell.length_a   1.000
_cell.length_b   1.000
_cell.length_c   1.000
_cell.angle_alpha   90.00
_cell.angle_beta   90.00
_cell.angle_gamma   90.00
#
_symmetry.space_group_name_H-M   'P 1'
#
loop_
_entity.id
_entity.type
_entity.pdbx_description
1 polymer ?
#
loop_
_entity_poly.entity_id
_entity_poly.type
_entity_poly.pdbx_seq_one_letter_code
_entity_poly.pdbx_strand_id
1 'polypeptide(L)'
;MRRDKAAVKRFFLRVLRSNPVPRKIVTDQLRSYPAAKADIPELAHVKHVFVKAAARVNNRAENSHQPTRRRERQMCGFRNARRTQAFLSCFGPIRQHFALPRHQMSAACHRAVLKERLVTWHDWTVTGAVEKGI
;
A
#
# COMPACT_ATOMS: atom_id res chain seq x y z
N MET A 1 22.25 6.58 7.13
CA MET A 1 21.05 6.38 6.27
C MET A 1 20.97 7.53 5.26
N ARG A 2 21.34 7.30 4.00
CA ARG A 2 21.34 8.34 2.95
C ARG A 2 19.88 8.66 2.61
N ARG A 3 19.40 9.88 2.89
CA ARG A 3 18.01 10.28 2.61
C ARG A 3 17.84 10.40 1.09
N ASP A 4 17.21 9.41 0.47
CA ASP A 4 17.13 9.27 -0.98
C ASP A 4 15.97 10.11 -1.58
N LYS A 5 16.30 11.34 -2.00
CA LYS A 5 15.40 12.23 -2.77
C LYS A 5 14.84 11.53 -4.02
N ALA A 6 15.65 10.73 -4.72
CA ALA A 6 15.25 10.06 -5.95
C ALA A 6 14.19 8.98 -5.68
N ALA A 7 14.33 8.22 -4.60
CA ALA A 7 13.31 7.26 -4.17
C ALA A 7 11.96 7.96 -3.87
N VAL A 8 12.00 9.08 -3.16
CA VAL A 8 10.77 9.85 -2.86
C VAL A 8 10.15 10.44 -4.13
N LYS A 9 10.97 10.94 -5.07
CA LYS A 9 10.49 11.43 -6.36
C LYS A 9 9.79 10.31 -7.15
N ARG A 10 10.41 9.12 -7.25
CA ARG A 10 9.79 7.94 -7.87
C ARG A 10 8.47 7.57 -7.22
N PHE A 11 8.39 7.65 -5.89
CA PHE A 11 7.16 7.40 -5.14
C PHE A 11 6.05 8.39 -5.53
N PHE A 12 6.31 9.70 -5.52
CA PHE A 12 5.31 10.69 -5.91
C PHE A 12 4.81 10.50 -7.35
N LEU A 13 5.73 10.31 -8.31
CA LEU A 13 5.36 10.05 -9.70
C LEU A 13 4.50 8.80 -9.84
N ARG A 14 4.80 7.73 -9.08
CA ARG A 14 3.97 6.52 -9.08
C ARG A 14 2.57 6.78 -8.51
N VAL A 15 2.45 7.55 -7.45
CA VAL A 15 1.15 7.90 -6.85
C VAL A 15 0.30 8.71 -7.83
N LEU A 16 0.90 9.70 -8.50
CA LEU A 16 0.22 10.58 -9.46
C LEU A 16 -0.27 9.85 -10.72
N ARG A 17 0.34 8.71 -11.09
CA ARG A 17 -0.15 7.89 -12.22
C ARG A 17 -1.52 7.25 -11.96
N SER A 18 -1.89 7.03 -10.70
CA SER A 18 -3.10 6.29 -10.32
C SER A 18 -4.06 7.11 -9.48
N ASN A 19 -3.70 8.35 -9.12
CA ASN A 19 -4.50 9.21 -8.25
C ASN A 19 -4.45 10.65 -8.76
N PRO A 20 -5.54 11.41 -8.60
CA PRO A 20 -5.54 12.84 -8.92
C PRO A 20 -4.54 13.61 -8.06
N VAL A 21 -4.12 14.77 -8.55
CA VAL A 21 -3.23 15.68 -7.81
C VAL A 21 -3.88 16.05 -6.47
N PRO A 22 -3.20 15.80 -5.33
CA PRO A 22 -3.76 16.08 -4.02
C PRO A 22 -3.76 17.56 -3.71
N ARG A 23 -4.77 18.05 -2.97
CA ARG A 23 -4.81 19.45 -2.49
C ARG A 23 -3.68 19.79 -1.50
N LYS A 24 -3.24 18.79 -0.73
CA LYS A 24 -2.23 18.93 0.33
C LYS A 24 -1.49 17.61 0.51
N ILE A 25 -0.18 17.69 0.72
CA ILE A 25 0.68 16.56 1.07
C ILE A 25 1.11 16.70 2.53
N VAL A 26 0.96 15.63 3.30
CA VAL A 26 1.38 15.55 4.70
C VAL A 26 2.38 14.41 4.86
N THR A 27 3.58 14.71 5.35
CA THR A 27 4.65 13.71 5.54
C THR A 27 5.35 13.89 6.88
N ASP A 28 6.14 12.89 7.27
CA ASP A 28 7.10 13.02 8.37
C ASP A 28 8.10 14.18 8.12
N GLN A 29 8.90 14.51 9.13
CA GLN A 29 9.83 15.65 9.13
C GLN A 29 11.12 15.42 8.31
N LEU A 30 11.13 14.46 7.37
CA LEU A 30 12.28 14.24 6.50
C LEU A 30 12.34 15.27 5.37
N ARG A 31 13.48 15.97 5.25
CA ARG A 31 13.73 17.01 4.23
C ARG A 31 13.75 16.48 2.78
N SER A 32 13.82 15.16 2.58
CA SER A 32 13.76 14.54 1.25
C SER A 32 12.40 14.72 0.56
N TYR A 33 11.30 14.84 1.32
CA TYR A 33 9.97 15.05 0.77
C TYR A 33 9.78 16.41 0.08
N PRO A 34 9.99 17.55 0.77
CA PRO A 34 9.85 18.84 0.10
C PRO A 34 10.87 19.00 -1.03
N ALA A 35 12.09 18.47 -0.89
CA ALA A 35 13.08 18.48 -1.95
C ALA A 35 12.61 17.70 -3.20
N ALA A 36 12.06 16.50 -3.03
CA ALA A 36 11.54 15.70 -4.15
C ALA A 36 10.29 16.31 -4.78
N LYS A 37 9.40 16.88 -3.97
CA LYS A 37 8.20 17.61 -4.43
C LYS A 37 8.57 18.80 -5.33
N ALA A 38 9.63 19.53 -4.99
CA ALA A 38 10.06 20.70 -5.76
C ALA A 38 10.44 20.36 -7.21
N ASP A 39 10.83 19.11 -7.49
CA ASP A 39 11.18 18.65 -8.84
C ASP A 39 9.97 18.11 -9.65
N ILE A 40 8.74 18.23 -9.14
CA ILE A 40 7.53 17.68 -9.76
C ILE A 40 6.56 18.84 -10.06
N PRO A 41 6.44 19.27 -11.34
CA PRO A 41 5.62 20.41 -11.73
C PRO A 41 4.15 20.29 -11.31
N GLU A 42 3.58 19.10 -11.39
CA GLU A 42 2.18 18.81 -11.02
C GLU A 42 1.92 19.07 -9.53
N LEU A 43 2.97 19.08 -8.70
CA LEU A 43 2.89 19.35 -7.27
C LEU A 43 3.32 20.78 -6.90
N ALA A 44 3.61 21.67 -7.86
CA ALA A 44 4.09 23.02 -7.59
C ALA A 44 3.17 23.78 -6.64
N HIS A 45 1.86 23.79 -6.93
CA HIS A 45 0.84 24.49 -6.14
C HIS A 45 0.31 23.69 -4.94
N VAL A 46 0.78 22.46 -4.75
CA VAL A 46 0.31 21.62 -3.64
C VAL A 46 0.97 22.05 -2.35
N LYS A 47 0.18 22.31 -1.30
CA LYS A 47 0.73 22.65 0.02
C LYS A 47 1.40 21.42 0.64
N HIS A 48 2.68 21.53 1.01
CA HIS A 48 3.37 20.51 1.81
C HIS A 48 3.35 20.89 3.29
N VAL A 49 3.00 19.95 4.16
CA VAL A 49 2.95 20.17 5.61
C VAL A 49 3.61 19.01 6.32
N PHE A 50 4.51 19.33 7.24
CA PHE A 50 5.06 18.34 8.15
C PHE A 50 4.06 17.94 9.22
N VAL A 51 4.05 16.64 9.53
CA VAL A 51 3.31 16.12 10.69
C VAL A 51 3.87 16.76 11.96
N LYS A 52 2.98 17.31 12.79
CA LYS A 52 3.29 17.64 14.19
C LYS A 52 3.02 16.40 15.03
N ALA A 53 3.99 15.96 15.83
CA ALA A 53 3.90 14.72 16.62
C ALA A 53 2.62 14.63 17.48
N ALA A 54 2.17 15.76 18.03
CA ALA A 54 0.96 15.83 18.85
C ALA A 54 -0.35 15.64 18.05
N ALA A 55 -0.35 15.84 16.73
CA ALA A 55 -1.58 15.96 15.94
C ALA A 55 -2.08 14.62 15.35
N ARG A 56 -1.33 13.51 15.46
CA ARG A 56 -1.73 12.19 14.94
C ARG A 56 -2.17 12.18 13.46
N VAL A 57 -1.77 13.19 12.69
CA VAL A 57 -2.23 13.41 11.30
C VAL A 57 -1.70 12.38 10.31
N ASN A 58 -0.63 11.64 10.65
CA ASN A 58 -0.16 10.49 9.87
C ASN A 58 -0.84 9.17 10.27
N ASN A 59 -1.72 9.13 11.27
CA ASN A 59 -2.33 7.89 11.73
C ASN A 59 -3.00 7.11 10.60
N ARG A 60 -3.62 7.79 9.63
CA ARG A 60 -4.22 7.12 8.47
C ARG A 60 -3.17 6.39 7.62
N ALA A 61 -2.04 7.05 7.34
CA ALA A 61 -0.93 6.44 6.62
C ALA A 61 -0.31 5.29 7.42
N GLU A 62 -0.04 5.49 8.71
CA GLU A 62 0.51 4.45 9.58
C GLU A 62 -0.43 3.25 9.73
N ASN A 63 -1.72 3.49 9.92
CA ASN A 63 -2.74 2.43 9.99
C ASN A 63 -2.86 1.67 8.68
N SER A 64 -2.69 2.34 7.54
CA SER A 64 -2.68 1.66 6.23
C SER A 64 -1.51 0.68 6.08
N HIS A 65 -0.39 0.92 6.76
CA HIS A 65 0.78 0.04 6.76
C HIS A 65 0.66 -1.14 7.75
N GLN A 66 -0.20 -1.03 8.77
CA GLN A 66 -0.32 -2.02 9.84
C GLN A 66 -0.52 -3.46 9.32
N PRO A 67 -1.39 -3.74 8.34
CA PRO A 67 -1.59 -5.10 7.88
C PRO A 67 -0.36 -5.70 7.20
N THR A 68 0.33 -4.91 6.39
CA THR A 68 1.56 -5.31 5.72
C THR A 68 2.65 -5.59 6.73
N ARG A 69 2.85 -4.69 7.70
CA ARG A 69 3.85 -4.88 8.78
C ARG A 69 3.52 -6.08 9.68
N ARG A 70 2.25 -6.31 9.99
CA ARG A 70 1.83 -7.49 10.77
C ARG A 70 2.19 -8.77 10.03
N ARG A 71 1.93 -8.83 8.73
CA ARG A 71 2.26 -10.01 7.92
C ARG A 71 3.77 -10.21 7.79
N GLU A 72 4.51 -9.13 7.51
CA GLU A 72 5.97 -9.15 7.50
C GLU A 72 6.55 -9.70 8.81
N ARG A 73 6.07 -9.23 9.98
CA ARG A 73 6.51 -9.72 11.29
C ARG A 73 6.18 -11.19 11.51
N GLN A 74 4.99 -11.64 11.13
CA GLN A 74 4.62 -13.06 11.18
C GLN A 74 5.50 -13.94 10.30
N MET A 75 6.05 -13.38 9.22
CA MET A 75 7.01 -14.06 8.34
C MET A 75 8.46 -13.94 8.83
N CYS A 76 8.69 -13.40 10.04
CA CYS A 76 10.02 -13.12 10.61
C CYS A 76 10.88 -12.18 9.73
N GLY A 77 10.22 -11.25 9.05
CA GLY A 77 10.86 -10.33 8.11
C GLY A 77 11.23 -10.98 6.77
N PHE A 78 11.47 -10.16 5.77
CA PHE A 78 11.92 -10.64 4.46
C PHE A 78 13.44 -10.67 4.39
N ARG A 79 14.01 -11.86 4.16
CA ARG A 79 15.46 -12.04 3.98
C ARG A 79 15.99 -11.59 2.61
N ASN A 80 15.10 -11.34 1.64
CA ASN A 80 15.48 -11.04 0.25
C ASN A 80 14.58 -9.94 -0.34
N ALA A 81 15.20 -8.88 -0.86
CA ALA A 81 14.50 -7.72 -1.43
C ALA A 81 13.58 -8.07 -2.62
N ARG A 82 13.95 -9.02 -3.48
CA ARG A 82 13.11 -9.47 -4.60
C ARG A 82 11.85 -10.15 -4.08
N ARG A 83 11.97 -10.99 -3.04
CA ARG A 83 10.81 -11.64 -2.39
C ARG A 83 9.92 -10.61 -1.70
N THR A 84 10.51 -9.62 -1.04
CA THR A 84 9.76 -8.49 -0.46
C THR A 84 8.97 -7.75 -1.54
N GLN A 85 9.61 -7.43 -2.67
CA GLN A 85 8.95 -6.67 -3.74
C GLN A 85 7.81 -7.46 -4.37
N ALA A 86 7.99 -8.76 -4.61
CA ALA A 86 6.95 -9.64 -5.10
C ALA A 86 5.76 -9.69 -4.11
N PHE A 87 6.03 -9.91 -2.82
CA PHE A 87 5.01 -9.89 -1.78
C PHE A 87 4.27 -8.55 -1.73
N LEU A 88 4.99 -7.42 -1.65
CA LEU A 88 4.39 -6.09 -1.55
C LEU A 88 3.57 -5.73 -2.80
N SER A 89 3.91 -6.25 -3.97
CA SER A 89 3.18 -5.99 -5.20
C SER A 89 1.78 -6.60 -5.24
N CYS A 90 1.57 -7.76 -4.61
CA CYS A 90 0.29 -8.47 -4.65
C CYS A 90 -0.49 -8.41 -3.33
N PHE A 91 0.17 -8.20 -2.19
CA PHE A 91 -0.45 -8.33 -0.87
C PHE A 91 -1.63 -7.37 -0.66
N GLY A 92 -1.53 -6.13 -1.14
CA GLY A 92 -2.61 -5.12 -1.02
C GLY A 92 -3.92 -5.59 -1.67
N PRO A 93 -3.92 -5.87 -2.98
CA PRO A 93 -5.08 -6.43 -3.69
C PRO A 93 -5.63 -7.71 -3.07
N ILE A 94 -4.76 -8.67 -2.71
CA ILE A 94 -5.17 -9.94 -2.08
C ILE A 94 -5.90 -9.66 -0.77
N ARG A 95 -5.31 -8.82 0.09
CA ARG A 95 -5.93 -8.49 1.38
C ARG A 95 -7.27 -7.79 1.18
N GLN A 96 -7.37 -6.87 0.24
CA GLN A 96 -8.62 -6.17 -0.05
C GLN A 96 -9.69 -7.15 -0.55
N HIS A 97 -9.30 -8.11 -1.39
CA HIS A 97 -10.20 -9.18 -1.84
C HIS A 97 -10.72 -10.02 -0.68
N PHE A 98 -10.02 -10.17 0.44
CA PHE A 98 -10.56 -10.90 1.60
C PHE A 98 -11.11 -10.00 2.73
N ALA A 99 -11.07 -8.68 2.57
CA ALA A 99 -11.52 -7.72 3.58
C ALA A 99 -13.05 -7.54 3.56
N LEU A 100 -13.78 -8.53 4.09
CA LEU A 100 -15.24 -8.48 4.24
C LEU A 100 -15.67 -7.69 5.48
N PRO A 101 -16.73 -6.85 5.42
CA PRO A 101 -17.21 -6.08 6.55
C PRO A 101 -18.01 -6.97 7.52
N ARG A 102 -17.30 -7.79 8.32
CA ARG A 102 -17.90 -8.75 9.28
C ARG A 102 -18.96 -8.15 10.21
N HIS A 103 -18.77 -6.90 10.62
CA HIS A 103 -19.67 -6.20 11.53
C HIS A 103 -20.98 -5.73 10.88
N GLN A 104 -21.09 -5.81 9.55
CA GLN A 104 -22.29 -5.46 8.79
C GLN A 104 -22.99 -6.70 8.21
N MET A 105 -22.50 -7.90 8.53
CA MET A 105 -22.97 -9.16 7.91
C MET A 105 -23.38 -10.15 8.98
N SER A 106 -24.42 -10.93 8.70
CA SER A 106 -24.68 -12.15 9.48
C SER A 106 -23.56 -13.17 9.26
N ALA A 107 -23.36 -14.06 10.23
CA ALA A 107 -22.34 -15.10 10.11
C ALA A 107 -22.54 -16.02 8.88
N ALA A 108 -23.81 -16.31 8.54
CA ALA A 108 -24.16 -17.11 7.37
C ALA A 108 -23.78 -16.41 6.06
N CYS A 109 -24.15 -15.13 5.91
CA CYS A 109 -23.81 -14.32 4.75
C CYS A 109 -22.28 -14.18 4.59
N HIS A 110 -21.57 -13.88 5.68
CA HIS A 110 -20.12 -13.78 5.65
C HIS A 110 -19.45 -15.07 5.18
N ARG A 111 -19.90 -16.25 5.67
CA ARG A 111 -19.35 -17.55 5.24
C ARG A 111 -19.62 -17.84 3.76
N ALA A 112 -20.82 -17.51 3.26
CA ALA A 112 -21.17 -17.71 1.85
C ALA A 112 -20.26 -16.88 0.94
N VAL A 113 -20.11 -15.59 1.22
CA VAL A 113 -19.23 -14.71 0.43
C VAL A 113 -17.77 -15.13 0.55
N LEU A 114 -17.32 -15.54 1.73
CA LEU A 114 -15.95 -16.02 1.90
C LEU A 114 -15.68 -17.28 1.07
N LYS A 115 -16.65 -18.20 1.01
CA LYS A 115 -16.56 -19.42 0.18
C LYS A 115 -16.44 -19.07 -1.29
N GLU A 116 -17.27 -18.17 -1.80
CA GLU A 116 -17.21 -17.69 -3.18
C GLU A 116 -15.84 -17.07 -3.51
N ARG A 117 -15.35 -16.16 -2.67
CA ARG A 117 -14.04 -15.52 -2.86
C ARG A 117 -12.88 -16.52 -2.83
N LEU A 118 -12.97 -17.57 -2.00
CA LEU A 118 -11.98 -18.64 -1.99
C LEU A 118 -11.97 -19.45 -3.30
N VAL A 119 -13.15 -19.73 -3.88
CA VAL A 119 -13.25 -20.39 -5.19
C VAL A 119 -12.62 -19.52 -6.28
N THR A 120 -13.01 -18.24 -6.36
CA THR A 120 -12.43 -17.30 -7.33
C THR A 120 -10.92 -17.19 -7.19
N TRP A 121 -10.42 -17.12 -5.95
CA TRP A 121 -8.98 -17.09 -5.68
C TRP A 121 -8.28 -18.35 -6.17
N HIS A 122 -8.86 -19.52 -5.89
CA HIS A 122 -8.32 -20.80 -6.34
C HIS A 122 -8.20 -20.83 -7.86
N ASP A 123 -9.26 -20.44 -8.58
CA ASP A 123 -9.29 -20.42 -10.05
C ASP A 123 -8.20 -19.51 -10.63
N TRP A 124 -7.98 -18.33 -10.06
CA TRP A 124 -6.88 -17.45 -10.50
C TRP A 124 -5.51 -18.08 -10.28
N THR A 125 -5.31 -18.78 -9.16
CA THR A 125 -4.02 -19.40 -8.84
C THR A 125 -3.73 -20.65 -9.66
N VAL A 126 -4.76 -21.40 -10.04
CA VAL A 126 -4.62 -22.60 -10.89
C VAL A 126 -4.48 -22.21 -12.36
N THR A 127 -5.30 -21.28 -12.85
CA THR A 127 -5.25 -20.83 -14.26
C THR A 127 -3.96 -20.05 -14.55
N GLY A 128 -3.50 -19.20 -13.62
CA GLY A 128 -2.24 -18.46 -13.77
C GLY A 128 -0.97 -19.34 -13.67
N ALA A 129 -1.07 -20.58 -13.20
CA ALA A 129 0.02 -21.55 -13.22
C ALA A 129 0.18 -22.23 -14.59
N VAL A 130 -0.91 -22.32 -15.36
CA VAL A 130 -0.92 -22.90 -16.72
C VAL A 130 -0.29 -21.94 -17.73
N GLU A 131 -0.49 -20.63 -17.60
CA GLU A 131 0.05 -19.63 -18.54
C GLU A 131 1.54 -19.27 -18.32
N LYS A 132 2.14 -19.62 -17.17
CA LYS A 132 3.55 -19.32 -16.86
C LYS A 132 4.50 -20.50 -17.06
N GLY A 133 4.01 -21.59 -17.67
CA GLY A 133 4.77 -22.79 -17.97
C GLY A 133 4.91 -23.03 -19.47
N ILE A 134 5.46 -22.06 -20.22
CA ILE A 134 6.09 -22.22 -21.54
C ILE A 134 7.25 -21.23 -21.64
#